data_AF-A0A2A3DVH1-F1
#
_entry.id   AF-A0A2A3DVH1-F1
#
_cell.length_a   1.000
_cell.length_b   1.000
_cell.length_c   1.000
_cell.angle_alpha   90.00
_cell.angle_beta   90.00
_cell.angle_gamma   90.00
#
_symmetry.space_group_name_H-M   'P 1'
#
loop_
_entity.id
_entity.type
_entity.pdbx_description
1 polymer ?
#
loop_
_entity_poly.entity_id
_entity_poly.type
_entity_poly.pdbx_seq_one_letter_code
_entity_poly.pdbx_strand_id
1 'polypeptide(L)' 'MQTVRVEYSNLEAEVTAWMKGHVAQVKEDFGQGEAYAEAVRLLDDDPWQALQWYVEDVRRGLRTAGV' A
#
# COMPACT_ATOMS: atom_id res chain seq x y z
N MET A 1 17.17 11.06 9.83
CA MET A 1 16.06 10.24 9.30
C MET A 1 15.35 9.65 10.52
N GLN A 2 14.14 10.13 10.84
CA GLN A 2 13.34 9.53 11.89
C GLN A 2 12.86 8.17 11.37
N THR A 3 13.22 7.08 12.04
CA THR A 3 12.73 5.75 11.70
C THR A 3 11.28 5.66 12.19
N VAL A 4 10.31 5.73 11.28
CA VAL A 4 8.91 5.44 11.59
C VAL A 4 8.82 3.94 11.86
N ARG A 5 8.34 3.56 13.06
CA ARG A 5 8.11 2.15 13.40
C ARG A 5 6.75 1.73 12.86
N VAL A 6 6.69 0.50 12.36
CA VAL A 6 5.42 -0.16 12.04
C VAL A 6 4.78 -0.57 13.36
N GLU A 7 3.53 -0.13 13.58
CA GLU A 7 2.73 -0.55 14.72
C GLU A 7 2.00 -1.85 14.38
N TYR A 8 2.35 -2.93 15.08
CA TYR A 8 1.81 -4.25 14.73
C TYR A 8 0.38 -4.46 15.24
N SER A 9 -0.08 -3.66 16.20
CA SER A 9 -1.43 -3.78 16.79
C SER A 9 -2.56 -3.42 15.83
N ASN A 10 -2.27 -2.65 14.79
CA ASN A 10 -3.21 -2.18 13.78
C ASN A 10 -2.74 -2.49 12.35
N LEU A 11 -1.76 -3.40 12.19
CA LEU A 11 -1.10 -3.71 10.93
C LEU A 11 -2.11 -4.01 9.80
N GLU A 12 -3.12 -4.83 10.09
CA GLU A 12 -4.15 -5.20 9.11
C GLU A 12 -4.91 -3.96 8.60
N ALA A 13 -5.29 -3.06 9.50
CA ALA A 13 -6.01 -1.83 9.15
C ALA A 13 -5.12 -0.88 8.34
N GLU A 14 -3.85 -0.72 8.73
CA GLU A 14 -2.89 0.13 8.04
C GLU A 14 -2.56 -0.38 6.64
N VAL A 15 -2.31 -1.68 6.49
CA VAL A 15 -2.05 -2.31 5.19
C VAL A 15 -3.29 -2.19 4.30
N THR A 16 -4.49 -2.45 4.84
CA THR A 16 -5.75 -2.29 4.08
C THR A 16 -5.97 -0.86 3.60
N ALA A 17 -5.68 0.14 4.44
CA ALA A 17 -5.76 1.55 4.05
C ALA A 17 -4.72 1.89 2.98
N TRP A 18 -3.50 1.38 3.13
CA TRP A 18 -2.42 1.54 2.15
C TRP A 18 -2.79 0.92 0.79
N MET A 19 -3.35 -0.29 0.76
CA MET A 19 -3.80 -0.98 -0.46
C MET A 19 -4.83 -0.15 -1.23
N LYS A 20 -5.82 0.42 -0.53
CA LYS A 20 -6.83 1.30 -1.15
C LYS A 20 -6.18 2.54 -1.76
N GLY A 21 -5.24 3.16 -1.05
CA GLY A 21 -4.48 4.31 -1.55
C GLY A 21 -3.59 3.95 -2.75
N HIS A 22 -2.98 2.76 -2.75
CA HIS A 22 -2.17 2.27 -3.86
C HIS A 22 -3.01 2.10 -5.14
N VAL A 23 -4.15 1.42 -5.06
CA VAL A 23 -5.07 1.22 -6.19
C VAL A 23 -5.62 2.56 -6.70
N ALA A 24 -5.97 3.48 -5.80
CA ALA A 24 -6.41 4.82 -6.17
C ALA A 24 -5.32 5.60 -6.92
N GLN A 25 -4.07 5.55 -6.46
CA GLN A 25 -2.94 6.19 -7.13
C GLN A 25 -2.70 5.60 -8.53
N VAL A 26 -2.69 4.27 -8.65
CA VAL A 26 -2.52 3.60 -9.96
C VAL A 26 -3.65 4.00 -10.91
N LYS A 27 -4.89 4.11 -10.41
CA LYS A 27 -6.02 4.60 -11.20
C LYS A 27 -5.83 6.05 -11.67
N GLU A 28 -5.31 6.92 -10.82
CA GLU A 28 -5.06 8.33 -11.14
C GLU A 28 -3.96 8.47 -12.19
N ASP A 29 -2.85 7.74 -12.02
CA ASP A 29 -1.66 7.85 -12.87
C ASP A 29 -1.84 7.16 -14.24
N PHE A 30 -2.55 6.03 -14.28
CA PHE A 30 -2.61 5.16 -15.46
C PHE A 30 -4.03 4.87 -15.97
N GLY A 31 -5.06 5.41 -15.31
CA GLY A 31 -6.47 5.15 -15.64
C GLY A 31 -6.91 3.73 -15.25
N GLN A 32 -8.10 3.31 -15.71
CA GLN A 32 -8.68 1.99 -15.42
C GLN A 32 -8.29 0.91 -16.43
N GLY A 33 -7.06 1.00 -16.97
CA GLY A 33 -6.53 0.04 -17.93
C GLY A 33 -5.90 -1.19 -17.27
N GLU A 34 -5.05 -1.88 -18.03
CA GLU A 34 -4.36 -3.10 -17.61
C GLU A 34 -3.57 -2.93 -16.30
N ALA A 35 -2.90 -1.78 -16.11
CA ALA A 35 -2.14 -1.47 -14.90
C ALA A 35 -3.02 -1.44 -13.63
N TYR A 36 -4.24 -0.91 -13.73
CA TYR A 36 -5.19 -0.90 -12.61
C TYR A 36 -5.73 -2.29 -12.31
N ALA A 37 -6.08 -3.06 -13.34
CA ALA A 37 -6.56 -4.43 -13.18
C ALA A 37 -5.49 -5.32 -12.53
N GLU A 38 -4.24 -5.18 -12.96
CA GLU A 38 -3.11 -5.92 -12.39
C GLU A 38 -2.80 -5.49 -10.96
N ALA A 39 -2.87 -4.19 -10.64
CA ALA A 39 -2.69 -3.72 -9.26
C ALA A 39 -3.76 -4.27 -8.31
N VAL A 40 -5.01 -4.37 -8.75
CA VAL A 40 -6.08 -5.01 -7.97
C VAL A 40 -5.82 -6.51 -7.81
N ARG A 41 -5.51 -7.20 -8.91
CA ARG A 41 -5.27 -8.65 -8.91
C ARG A 41 -4.09 -9.05 -8.02
N LEU A 42 -2.96 -8.34 -8.13
CA LEU A 42 -1.76 -8.61 -7.35
C LEU A 42 -2.02 -8.48 -5.84
N LEU A 43 -2.86 -7.53 -5.44
CA LEU A 43 -3.22 -7.30 -4.05
C LEU A 43 -4.19 -8.36 -3.49
N ASP A 44 -5.03 -8.95 -4.34
CA ASP A 44 -5.91 -10.06 -3.96
C ASP A 44 -5.18 -11.42 -3.96
N ASP A 45 -4.31 -11.66 -4.95
CA ASP A 45 -3.61 -12.94 -5.13
C ASP A 45 -2.36 -13.07 -4.25
N ASP A 46 -1.70 -11.95 -3.91
CA ASP A 46 -0.48 -11.93 -3.11
C ASP A 46 -0.54 -10.87 -1.98
N PRO A 47 -1.19 -11.19 -0.84
CA PRO A 47 -1.24 -10.29 0.31
C PRO A 47 0.12 -10.04 0.95
N TRP A 48 1.12 -10.90 0.70
CA TRP A 48 2.47 -10.69 1.21
C TRP A 48 3.18 -9.55 0.47
N GLN A 49 2.97 -9.45 -0.85
CA GLN A 49 3.47 -8.34 -1.65
C GLN A 49 2.95 -6.98 -1.14
N ALA A 50 1.67 -6.92 -0.77
CA ALA A 50 1.06 -5.71 -0.19
C ALA A 50 1.74 -5.30 1.12
N LEU A 51 1.98 -6.26 2.02
CA LEU A 51 2.66 -6.01 3.28
C LEU A 51 4.11 -5.55 3.08
N GLN A 52 4.85 -6.17 2.16
CA GLN A 52 6.23 -5.78 1.86
C GLN A 52 6.32 -4.34 1.37
N TRP A 53 5.45 -3.97 0.43
CA TRP A 53 5.41 -2.61 -0.11
C TRP A 53 4.98 -1.58 0.93
N TYR A 54 4.01 -1.91 1.78
CA TYR A 54 3.64 -1.08 2.92
C TYR A 54 4.84 -0.80 3.84
N VAL A 55 5.56 -1.85 4.26
CA VAL A 55 6.72 -1.71 5.16
C VAL A 55 7.82 -0.85 4.53
N GLU A 56 8.07 -1.00 3.22
CA GLU A 56 9.05 -0.18 2.51
C GLU A 56 8.61 1.29 2.39
N ASP A 57 7.34 1.57 2.13
CA ASP A 57 6.80 2.94 2.10
C ASP A 57 6.92 3.62 3.46
N VAL A 58 6.62 2.92 4.56
CA VAL A 58 6.76 3.43 5.94
C VAL A 58 8.23 3.70 6.26
N ARG A 59 9.14 2.78 5.92
CA ARG A 59 10.59 2.96 6.12
C ARG A 59 11.14 4.17 5.37
N ARG A 60 10.59 4.44 4.19
CA ARG A 60 10.98 5.58 3.35
C ARG A 60 10.25 6.88 3.72
N GLY A 61 9.22 6.81 4.57
CA GLY A 61 8.39 7.95 4.92
C GLY A 61 7.56 8.49 3.74
N LEU A 62 7.27 7.66 2.74
CA LEU A 62 6.60 8.06 1.49
C LEU A 62 5.07 8.11 1.64
N ARG A 63 4.53 7.31 2.56
CA ARG A 63 3.11 7.30 2.93
C ARG A 63 3.01 7.00 4.41
N THR A 64 2.71 8.01 5.22
CA THR A 64 2.23 7.77 6.59
C THR A 64 0.84 7.16 6.49
N ALA A 65 0.67 5.90 6.90
CA ALA A 65 -0.65 5.38 7.19
C ALA A 65 -1.25 6.25 8.32
N GLY A 66 -2.24 7.08 7.97
CA GLY A 66 -3.02 7.86 8.92
C GLY A 66 -2.56 9.30 9.12
N VAL A 67 -3.26 10.21 8.43
CA VAL A 67 -3.99 11.30 9.11
C VAL A 67 -5.46 11.10 8.77
#